data_AF-A0A9Y4NU10-F1
#
_entry.id   AF-A0A9Y4NU10-F1
#
_cell.length_a   1.000
_cell.length_b   1.000
_cell.length_c   1.000
_cell.angle_alpha   90.00
_cell.angle_beta   90.00
_cell.angle_gamma   90.00
#
_symmetry.space_group_name_H-M   'P 1'
#
loop_
_entity.id
_entity.type
_entity.pdbx_description
1 polymer ?
#
loop_
_entity_poly.entity_id
_entity_poly.type
_entity_poly.pdbx_seq_one_letter_code
_entity_poly.pdbx_strand_id
1 'polypeptide(L)'
;MIMLWITLLVLHRGHALIPVIPVQLGESTTFTCDLSSTDISQVEVHWYKQSVGDNLKLIVILREHTTPQFAPEFPNSRWKVNIHDDFMNLTILRTIQEDEGIYHCALSALYGTVSKWSGTYLIVKGHSHKTSDYTVVQQPTESDSDHPGEAETLQCSVLSDSENKTCSGDPSVFWFRTGSDKSHPDIIYADGNRHDGCEKRSDTQKSCVYHFSKTFSSSDAG
;
A
#
# COMPACT_ATOMS: atom_id res chain seq x y z
N MET A 1 -42.66 -20.01 -12.51
CA MET A 1 -42.42 -19.18 -11.30
C MET A 1 -40.97 -19.43 -10.89
N ILE A 2 -40.04 -18.65 -11.43
CA ILE A 2 -38.60 -18.84 -11.26
C ILE A 2 -38.17 -17.92 -10.12
N MET A 3 -37.78 -18.50 -8.99
CA MET A 3 -37.28 -17.79 -7.83
C MET A 3 -35.85 -17.32 -8.12
N LEU A 4 -35.69 -16.02 -8.44
CA LEU A 4 -34.38 -15.37 -8.45
C LEU A 4 -33.84 -15.32 -7.02
N TRP A 5 -32.80 -16.12 -6.74
CA TRP A 5 -31.99 -15.95 -5.54
C TRP A 5 -30.95 -14.88 -5.84
N ILE A 6 -31.22 -13.65 -5.39
CA ILE A 6 -30.22 -12.58 -5.37
C ILE A 6 -29.33 -12.86 -4.15
N THR A 7 -28.24 -13.60 -4.34
CA THR A 7 -27.17 -13.68 -3.34
C THR A 7 -26.48 -12.32 -3.29
N LEU A 8 -26.85 -11.53 -2.28
CA LEU A 8 -26.18 -10.30 -1.91
C LEU A 8 -24.76 -10.67 -1.42
N LEU A 9 -23.75 -10.57 -2.30
CA LEU A 9 -22.35 -10.60 -1.90
C LEU A 9 -22.06 -9.32 -1.12
N VAL A 10 -22.34 -9.35 0.18
CA VAL A 10 -21.80 -8.37 1.12
C VAL A 10 -20.31 -8.65 1.18
N LEU A 11 -19.52 -7.91 0.40
CA LEU A 11 -18.10 -7.74 0.67
C LEU A 11 -18.00 -7.18 2.08
N HIS A 12 -17.78 -8.07 3.06
CA HIS A 12 -17.39 -7.66 4.40
C HIS A 12 -16.13 -6.82 4.22
N ARG A 13 -16.28 -5.51 4.37
CA ARG A 13 -15.18 -4.57 4.52
C ARG A 13 -14.42 -5.05 5.75
N GLY A 14 -13.42 -5.88 5.53
CA GLY A 14 -12.55 -6.42 6.56
C GLY A 14 -11.82 -5.25 7.18
N HIS A 15 -12.37 -4.71 8.27
CA HIS A 15 -11.71 -3.71 9.08
C HIS A 15 -10.70 -4.44 9.97
N ALA A 16 -9.59 -4.80 9.35
CA ALA A 16 -8.31 -4.93 10.04
C ALA A 16 -7.29 -4.11 9.25
N LEU A 17 -7.63 -2.85 8.94
CA LEU A 17 -6.63 -1.91 8.47
C LEU A 17 -5.76 -1.58 9.68
N ILE A 18 -4.52 -2.09 9.68
CA ILE A 18 -3.47 -1.64 10.59
C ILE A 18 -3.46 -0.10 10.56
N PRO A 19 -3.45 0.60 11.71
CA PRO A 19 -3.39 2.05 11.75
C PRO A 19 -2.24 2.59 10.88
N VAL A 20 -2.48 3.70 10.18
CA VAL A 20 -1.50 4.34 9.30
C VAL A 20 -1.14 5.71 9.88
N ILE A 21 0.15 5.96 10.10
CA ILE A 21 0.68 7.27 10.51
C ILE A 21 1.40 7.90 9.32
N PRO A 22 0.86 8.98 8.74
CA PRO A 22 1.60 9.80 7.79
C PRO A 22 2.52 10.80 8.50
N VAL A 23 3.76 10.92 8.02
CA VAL A 23 4.75 11.89 8.53
C VAL A 23 5.49 12.53 7.36
N GLN A 24 5.86 13.82 7.43
CA GLN A 24 6.75 14.39 6.42
C GLN A 24 8.20 14.00 6.69
N LEU A 25 8.97 13.84 5.62
CA LEU A 25 10.39 13.54 5.70
C LEU A 25 11.12 14.56 6.59
N GLY A 26 11.89 14.06 7.56
CA GLY A 26 12.62 14.86 8.53
C GLY A 26 11.81 15.26 9.78
N GLU A 27 10.49 15.11 9.78
CA GLU A 27 9.67 15.32 10.97
C GLU A 27 9.79 14.13 11.94
N SER A 28 9.45 14.38 13.21
CA SER A 28 9.38 13.35 14.24
C SER A 28 8.02 12.66 14.23
N THR A 29 8.00 11.36 14.52
CA THR A 29 6.75 10.58 14.66
C THR A 29 6.81 9.69 15.90
N THR A 30 5.66 9.38 16.49
CA THR A 30 5.55 8.55 17.69
C THR A 30 4.52 7.44 17.50
N PHE A 31 4.91 6.24 17.86
CA PHE A 31 4.07 5.05 17.93
C PHE A 31 3.73 4.77 19.40
N THR A 32 2.48 4.40 19.66
CA THR A 32 2.01 4.10 21.01
C THR A 32 1.65 2.63 21.11
N CYS A 33 2.15 1.99 22.17
CA CYS A 33 1.79 0.65 22.56
C CYS A 33 0.94 0.70 23.82
N ASP A 34 -0.29 0.19 23.72
CA ASP A 34 -1.27 0.17 24.79
C ASP A 34 -1.01 -0.97 25.79
N LEU A 35 -0.78 -0.59 27.05
CA LEU A 35 -0.49 -1.44 28.20
C LEU A 35 -1.64 -1.50 29.21
N SER A 36 -2.74 -0.76 29.01
CA SER A 36 -3.83 -0.50 29.97
C SER A 36 -4.50 -1.73 30.62
N SER A 37 -4.30 -2.92 30.06
CA SER A 37 -4.84 -4.19 30.55
C SER A 37 -3.76 -5.16 31.09
N THR A 38 -2.55 -4.68 31.33
CA THR A 38 -1.36 -5.52 31.58
C THR A 38 -0.56 -4.99 32.76
N ASP A 39 -0.22 -5.87 33.72
CA ASP A 39 0.71 -5.53 34.78
C ASP A 39 2.13 -5.38 34.17
N ILE A 40 2.58 -4.13 34.06
CA ILE A 40 3.88 -3.76 33.46
C ILE A 40 5.05 -4.46 34.16
N SER A 41 4.90 -4.78 35.46
CA SER A 41 5.93 -5.49 36.23
C SER A 41 6.17 -6.93 35.79
N GLN A 42 5.23 -7.51 35.03
CA GLN A 42 5.26 -8.90 34.61
C GLN A 42 5.47 -9.08 33.11
N VAL A 43 5.70 -7.99 32.37
CA VAL A 43 5.84 -8.03 30.90
C VAL A 43 7.09 -7.34 30.39
N GLU A 44 7.63 -7.91 29.32
CA GLU A 44 8.68 -7.34 28.50
C GLU A 44 8.04 -6.74 27.24
N VAL A 45 8.36 -5.49 26.91
CA VAL A 45 7.85 -4.81 25.72
C VAL A 45 8.92 -4.79 24.65
N HIS A 46 8.59 -5.33 23.48
CA HIS A 46 9.49 -5.41 22.34
C HIS A 46 8.92 -4.56 21.22
N TRP A 47 9.77 -3.70 20.65
CA TRP A 47 9.46 -3.01 19.40
C TRP A 47 10.20 -3.63 18.24
N TYR A 48 9.49 -3.93 17.16
CA TYR A 48 10.07 -4.41 15.91
C TYR A 48 9.72 -3.48 14.75
N LYS A 49 10.64 -3.38 13.80
CA LYS A 49 10.40 -2.78 12.48
C LYS A 49 10.30 -3.89 11.45
N GLN A 50 9.37 -3.75 10.52
CA GLN A 50 9.26 -4.58 9.32
C GLN A 50 9.18 -3.66 8.10
N SER A 51 10.28 -3.57 7.36
CA SER A 51 10.30 -2.91 6.05
C SER A 51 9.65 -3.81 4.99
N VAL A 52 9.12 -3.20 3.92
CA VAL A 52 8.48 -3.95 2.83
C VAL A 52 9.51 -4.88 2.18
N GLY A 53 9.22 -6.18 2.15
CA GLY A 53 10.12 -7.20 1.61
C GLY A 53 11.17 -7.74 2.60
N ASP A 54 11.24 -7.19 3.82
CA ASP A 54 12.20 -7.61 4.85
C ASP A 54 11.54 -8.38 6.01
N ASN A 55 12.38 -9.06 6.79
CA ASN A 55 12.00 -9.71 8.06
C ASN A 55 11.89 -8.70 9.21
N LEU A 56 11.28 -9.13 10.34
CA LEU A 56 11.21 -8.34 11.56
C LEU A 56 12.62 -8.06 12.12
N LYS A 57 12.91 -6.79 12.38
CA LYS A 57 14.12 -6.32 13.06
C LYS A 57 13.78 -5.74 14.41
N LEU A 58 14.43 -6.22 15.46
CA LEU A 58 14.26 -5.70 16.82
C LEU A 58 14.82 -4.28 16.91
N ILE A 59 14.02 -3.35 17.42
CA ILE A 59 14.42 -1.95 17.67
C ILE A 59 14.90 -1.81 19.10
N VAL A 60 14.03 -2.15 20.06
CA VAL A 60 14.27 -1.94 21.48
C VAL A 60 13.50 -2.96 22.31
N ILE A 61 14.15 -3.39 23.38
CA ILE A 61 13.56 -4.19 24.46
C ILE A 61 13.44 -3.32 25.69
N LEU A 62 12.31 -3.41 26.37
CA LEU A 62 12.09 -2.79 27.66
C LEU A 62 11.61 -3.83 28.68
N ARG A 63 12.29 -3.87 29.82
CA ARG A 63 11.87 -4.57 31.03
C ARG A 63 11.62 -3.56 32.14
N GLU A 64 10.74 -3.89 33.06
CA GLU A 64 10.49 -3.07 34.24
C GLU A 64 11.80 -2.71 34.97
N HIS A 65 11.89 -1.48 35.47
CA HIS A 65 13.02 -0.97 36.26
C HIS A 65 14.40 -1.02 35.57
N THR A 66 14.43 -1.21 34.24
CA THR A 66 15.67 -1.19 33.46
C THR A 66 15.67 -0.07 32.43
N THR A 67 16.87 0.31 32.00
CA THR A 67 17.03 1.21 30.86
C THR A 67 16.64 0.50 29.56
N PRO A 68 15.97 1.18 28.61
CA PRO A 68 15.65 0.60 27.30
C PRO A 68 16.90 0.08 26.59
N GLN A 69 16.85 -1.16 26.10
CA GLN A 69 17.95 -1.82 25.42
C GLN A 69 17.74 -1.76 23.91
N PHE A 70 18.40 -0.80 23.25
CA PHE A 70 18.34 -0.63 21.81
C PHE A 70 19.23 -1.62 21.09
N ALA A 71 18.76 -2.15 19.96
CA ALA A 71 19.59 -2.91 19.05
C ALA A 71 20.61 -1.98 18.35
N PRO A 72 21.79 -2.50 17.92
CA PRO A 72 22.85 -1.68 17.34
C PRO A 72 22.44 -0.85 16.11
N GLU A 73 21.52 -1.38 15.29
CA GLU A 73 20.97 -0.70 14.10
C GLU A 73 20.06 0.51 14.46
N PHE A 74 19.60 0.60 15.70
CA PHE A 74 18.58 1.56 16.14
C PHE A 74 19.06 2.38 17.34
N PRO A 75 20.09 3.24 17.18
CA PRO A 75 20.70 3.96 18.29
C PRO A 75 19.75 4.98 18.94
N ASN A 76 19.91 5.19 20.25
CA ASN A 76 19.13 6.14 21.03
C ASN A 76 19.30 7.62 20.62
N SER A 77 20.25 7.93 19.72
CA SER A 77 20.42 9.25 19.11
C SER A 77 19.33 9.57 18.08
N ARG A 78 18.68 8.54 17.51
CA ARG A 78 17.60 8.68 16.52
C ARG A 78 16.25 8.19 17.06
N TRP A 79 16.28 7.29 18.04
CA TRP A 79 15.11 6.65 18.61
C TRP A 79 14.98 7.02 20.08
N LYS A 80 13.77 7.38 20.50
CA LYS A 80 13.46 7.69 21.90
C LYS A 80 12.31 6.82 22.39
N VAL A 81 12.43 6.34 23.61
CA VAL A 81 11.37 5.60 24.31
C VAL A 81 10.88 6.44 25.48
N ASN A 82 9.57 6.58 25.63
CA ASN A 82 8.94 7.16 26.81
C ASN A 82 7.96 6.16 27.42
N ILE A 83 8.04 5.96 28.72
CA ILE A 83 7.28 4.93 29.45
C ILE A 83 6.29 5.66 30.37
N HIS A 84 5.04 5.24 30.33
CA HIS A 84 3.97 5.71 31.20
C HIS A 84 3.24 4.49 31.78
N ASP A 85 2.37 4.73 32.77
CA ASP A 85 1.68 3.66 33.51
C ASP A 85 0.75 2.80 32.64
N ASP A 86 0.19 3.36 31.56
CA ASP A 86 -0.79 2.67 30.70
C ASP A 86 -0.31 2.47 29.25
N PHE A 87 0.82 3.06 28.87
CA PHE A 87 1.31 2.98 27.50
C PHE A 87 2.81 3.25 27.38
N MET A 88 3.40 2.73 26.31
CA MET A 88 4.78 2.99 25.94
C MET A 88 4.84 3.63 24.56
N ASN A 89 5.63 4.70 24.44
CA ASN A 89 5.83 5.42 23.20
C ASN A 89 7.21 5.15 22.62
N LEU A 90 7.27 4.79 21.34
CA LEU A 90 8.49 4.77 20.53
C LEU A 90 8.46 5.97 19.57
N THR A 91 9.46 6.84 19.66
CA THR A 91 9.56 8.04 18.83
C THR A 91 10.77 7.95 17.90
N ILE A 92 10.54 8.18 16.61
CA ILE A 92 11.59 8.49 15.64
C ILE A 92 11.79 10.00 15.68
N LEU A 93 13.00 10.46 16.02
CA LEU A 93 13.28 11.89 16.19
C LEU A 93 13.33 12.66 14.87
N ARG A 94 13.86 12.03 13.81
CA ARG A 94 13.89 12.55 12.44
C ARG A 94 13.74 11.38 11.47
N THR A 95 12.65 11.41 10.71
CA THR A 95 12.31 10.35 9.77
C THR A 95 13.10 10.46 8.46
N ILE A 96 13.54 9.31 7.95
CA ILE A 96 14.13 9.15 6.61
C ILE A 96 13.26 8.20 5.77
N GLN A 97 13.47 8.13 4.46
CA GLN A 97 12.61 7.34 3.58
C GLN A 97 12.63 5.84 3.95
N GLU A 98 13.78 5.34 4.38
CA GLU A 98 13.99 3.96 4.79
C GLU A 98 13.19 3.60 6.05
N ASP A 99 12.64 4.58 6.78
CA ASP A 99 11.83 4.36 7.97
C ASP A 99 10.41 3.90 7.68
N GLU A 100 9.95 4.02 6.43
CA GLU A 100 8.69 3.47 5.99
C GLU A 100 8.61 1.95 6.24
N GLY A 101 7.47 1.51 6.77
CA GLY A 101 7.26 0.12 7.16
C GLY A 101 6.30 -0.04 8.33
N ILE A 102 6.11 -1.28 8.76
CA ILE A 102 5.25 -1.63 9.89
C ILE A 102 6.08 -1.65 11.18
N TYR A 103 5.59 -0.95 12.20
CA TYR A 103 6.14 -0.93 13.55
C TYR A 103 5.26 -1.78 14.44
N HIS A 104 5.83 -2.85 14.97
CA HIS A 104 5.12 -3.80 15.83
C HIS A 104 5.52 -3.59 17.27
N CYS A 105 4.54 -3.48 18.16
CA CYS A 105 4.75 -3.65 19.59
C CYS A 105 4.28 -5.05 20.00
N ALA A 106 5.15 -5.79 20.69
CA ALA A 106 4.82 -7.08 21.27
C ALA A 106 5.00 -7.02 22.79
N LEU A 107 3.96 -7.43 23.51
CA LEU A 107 4.01 -7.65 24.95
C LEU A 107 4.32 -9.13 25.18
N SER A 108 5.39 -9.44 25.89
CA SER A 108 5.76 -10.81 26.25
C SER A 108 5.68 -10.98 27.76
N ALA A 109 4.86 -11.91 28.24
CA ALA A 109 4.82 -12.24 29.66
C ALA A 109 6.14 -12.89 30.12
N LEU A 110 6.68 -12.41 31.23
CA LEU A 110 7.85 -13.02 31.90
C LEU A 110 7.48 -14.40 32.48
N TYR A 111 6.22 -14.58 32.91
CA TYR A 111 5.67 -15.82 33.43
C TYR A 111 4.30 -16.11 32.79
N GLY A 112 4.18 -17.18 32.00
CA GLY A 112 2.93 -17.60 31.35
C GLY A 112 2.81 -17.17 29.87
N THR A 113 1.57 -17.20 29.33
CA THR A 113 1.28 -16.83 27.93
C THR A 113 0.42 -15.58 27.86
N VAL A 114 1.05 -14.42 27.68
CA VAL A 114 0.41 -13.26 27.06
C VAL A 114 1.34 -12.75 25.97
N SER A 115 0.88 -12.84 24.73
CA SER A 115 1.51 -12.23 23.56
C SER A 115 0.50 -11.32 22.86
N LYS A 116 0.32 -10.09 23.37
CA LYS A 116 -0.46 -9.05 22.67
C LYS A 116 0.45 -8.39 21.65
N TRP A 117 -0.02 -8.30 20.41
CA TRP A 117 0.69 -7.62 19.33
C TRP A 117 -0.16 -6.49 18.80
N SER A 118 0.46 -5.35 18.55
CA SER A 118 -0.12 -4.26 17.78
C SER A 118 0.86 -3.85 16.69
N GLY A 119 0.32 -3.43 15.55
CA GLY A 119 1.09 -2.92 14.43
C GLY A 119 0.61 -1.52 14.07
N THR A 120 1.52 -0.70 13.56
CA THR A 120 1.20 0.59 12.92
C THR A 120 2.06 0.73 11.68
N TYR A 121 1.46 1.06 10.54
CA TYR A 121 2.20 1.37 9.31
C TYR A 121 2.63 2.84 9.32
N LEU A 122 3.92 3.10 9.19
CA LEU A 122 4.44 4.45 8.96
C LEU A 122 4.57 4.69 7.46
N ILE A 123 3.93 5.75 6.96
CA ILE A 123 4.17 6.26 5.62
C ILE A 123 4.96 7.57 5.69
N VAL A 124 6.17 7.56 5.13
CA VAL A 124 7.05 8.73 5.09
C VAL A 124 6.78 9.49 3.79
N LYS A 125 6.15 10.65 3.91
CA LYS A 125 5.89 11.55 2.80
C LYS A 125 7.14 12.36 2.55
N GLY A 126 7.87 12.04 1.48
CA GLY A 126 8.94 12.90 0.99
C GLY A 126 8.40 14.21 0.41
N HIS A 127 9.31 15.17 0.21
CA HIS A 127 9.23 16.08 -0.95
C HIS A 127 9.54 15.29 -2.24
N SER A 128 8.98 14.09 -2.39
CA SER A 128 8.95 13.44 -3.68
C SER A 128 8.18 14.40 -4.58
N HIS A 129 8.86 14.89 -5.62
CA HIS A 129 8.20 15.44 -6.80
C HIS A 129 6.91 14.66 -6.99
N LYS A 130 5.76 15.36 -7.03
CA LYS A 130 4.43 14.76 -7.22
C LYS A 130 4.58 13.47 -8.01
N THR A 131 4.26 12.34 -7.40
CA THR A 131 3.95 11.11 -8.14
C THR A 131 3.05 11.57 -9.27
N SER A 132 3.52 11.49 -10.52
CA SER A 132 2.82 12.09 -11.65
C SER A 132 1.36 11.67 -11.56
N ASP A 133 0.44 12.62 -11.57
CA ASP A 133 -0.97 12.31 -11.41
C ASP A 133 -1.43 11.70 -12.74
N TYR A 134 -1.82 10.42 -12.70
CA TYR A 134 -2.27 9.69 -13.87
C TYR A 134 -3.78 9.51 -13.78
N THR A 135 -4.51 10.14 -14.70
CA THR A 135 -5.94 9.84 -14.89
C THR A 135 -6.08 8.82 -16.01
N VAL A 136 -6.70 7.67 -15.70
CA VAL A 136 -6.99 6.61 -16.66
C VAL A 136 -8.47 6.59 -16.97
N VAL A 137 -8.83 6.76 -18.25
CA VAL A 137 -10.20 6.72 -18.74
C VAL A 137 -10.34 5.52 -19.68
N GLN A 138 -11.19 4.57 -19.31
CA GLN A 138 -11.53 3.41 -20.13
C GLN A 138 -12.90 3.62 -20.76
N GLN A 139 -13.00 3.48 -22.07
CA GLN A 139 -14.25 3.61 -22.82
C GLN A 139 -14.32 2.52 -23.90
N PRO A 140 -15.48 1.87 -24.09
CA PRO A 140 -15.74 1.11 -25.31
C PRO A 140 -15.68 2.08 -26.49
N THR A 141 -15.03 1.70 -27.58
CA THR A 141 -15.19 2.42 -28.83
C THR A 141 -16.61 2.15 -29.33
N GLU A 142 -17.43 3.18 -29.55
CA GLU A 142 -18.78 3.03 -30.11
C GLU A 142 -18.70 2.28 -31.45
N SER A 143 -18.99 0.99 -31.42
CA SER A 143 -19.23 0.19 -32.62
C SER A 143 -20.74 0.15 -32.85
N ASP A 144 -21.18 0.81 -33.91
CA ASP A 144 -22.57 0.78 -34.41
C ASP A 144 -22.88 -0.56 -35.08
N SER A 145 -22.83 -1.65 -34.31
CA SER A 145 -23.01 -3.00 -34.85
C SER A 145 -23.79 -3.91 -33.90
N ASP A 146 -25.03 -4.18 -34.27
CA ASP A 146 -25.96 -5.15 -33.68
C ASP A 146 -25.60 -6.63 -34.00
N HIS A 147 -24.40 -6.93 -34.52
CA HIS A 147 -24.06 -8.27 -35.03
C HIS A 147 -23.19 -9.08 -34.05
N PRO A 148 -23.65 -10.28 -33.62
CA PRO A 148 -22.84 -11.18 -32.80
C PRO A 148 -21.61 -11.68 -33.55
N GLY A 149 -20.41 -11.40 -33.02
CA GLY A 149 -19.13 -11.95 -33.52
C GLY A 149 -18.12 -10.92 -34.02
N GLU A 150 -18.41 -9.63 -33.94
CA GLU A 150 -17.47 -8.57 -34.33
C GLU A 150 -16.50 -8.21 -33.19
N ALA A 151 -15.27 -7.82 -33.53
CA ALA A 151 -14.24 -7.52 -32.55
C ALA A 151 -14.58 -6.21 -31.81
N GLU A 152 -14.86 -6.28 -30.53
CA GLU A 152 -15.02 -5.07 -29.71
C GLU A 152 -13.64 -4.44 -29.44
N THR A 153 -13.58 -3.12 -29.54
CA THR A 153 -12.38 -2.35 -29.27
C THR A 153 -12.56 -1.56 -27.99
N LEU A 154 -11.65 -1.76 -27.03
CA LEU A 154 -11.54 -0.98 -25.81
C LEU A 154 -10.48 0.09 -26.01
N GLN A 155 -10.81 1.31 -25.58
CA GLN A 155 -9.88 2.43 -25.57
C GLN A 155 -9.52 2.79 -24.14
N CYS A 156 -8.22 2.90 -23.86
CA CYS A 156 -7.68 3.39 -22.60
C CYS A 156 -6.92 4.69 -22.88
N SER A 157 -7.40 5.79 -22.32
CA SER A 157 -6.73 7.09 -22.39
C SER A 157 -6.05 7.37 -21.06
N VAL A 158 -4.73 7.58 -21.09
CA VAL A 158 -3.91 7.92 -19.93
C VAL A 158 -3.47 9.37 -20.04
N LEU A 159 -3.93 10.20 -19.11
CA LEU A 159 -3.50 11.58 -18.97
C LEU A 159 -2.49 11.64 -17.83
N SER A 160 -1.27 12.10 -18.12
CA SER A 160 -0.24 12.32 -17.11
C SER A 160 0.03 13.82 -16.95
N ASP A 161 -0.06 14.31 -15.73
CA ASP A 161 0.44 15.63 -15.34
C ASP A 161 1.70 15.45 -14.47
N SER A 162 2.85 15.83 -15.03
CA SER A 162 4.14 15.72 -14.35
C SER A 162 4.83 17.08 -14.31
N GLU A 163 4.87 17.69 -13.13
CA GLU A 163 5.61 18.94 -12.89
C GLU A 163 7.13 18.77 -13.02
N ASN A 164 7.64 17.52 -13.03
CA ASN A 164 9.06 17.25 -13.13
C ASN A 164 9.41 16.18 -14.18
N LYS A 165 10.49 16.43 -14.94
CA LYS A 165 10.96 15.58 -16.06
C LYS A 165 11.75 14.34 -15.59
N THR A 166 11.87 14.12 -14.28
CA THR A 166 12.71 13.07 -13.68
C THR A 166 12.22 11.65 -13.95
N CYS A 167 10.94 11.48 -14.29
CA CYS A 167 10.39 10.21 -14.79
C CYS A 167 10.11 10.37 -16.29
N SER A 168 11.13 10.22 -17.14
CA SER A 168 10.99 10.37 -18.60
C SER A 168 10.53 9.10 -19.33
N GLY A 169 10.04 8.11 -18.60
CA GLY A 169 9.52 6.88 -19.18
C GLY A 169 8.06 7.06 -19.61
N ASP A 170 7.71 6.56 -20.79
CA ASP A 170 6.33 6.58 -21.25
C ASP A 170 5.47 5.63 -20.41
N PRO A 171 4.20 6.00 -20.12
CA PRO A 171 3.32 5.12 -19.38
C PRO A 171 3.17 3.79 -20.12
N SER A 172 3.20 2.69 -19.37
CA SER A 172 2.93 1.34 -19.89
C SER A 172 1.53 0.93 -19.44
N VAL A 173 0.69 0.49 -20.38
CA VAL A 173 -0.69 0.08 -20.09
C VAL A 173 -0.79 -1.43 -20.14
N PHE A 174 -1.30 -2.01 -19.05
CA PHE A 174 -1.57 -3.43 -18.93
C PHE A 174 -3.08 -3.66 -18.86
N TRP A 175 -3.57 -4.60 -19.68
CA TRP A 175 -4.97 -5.00 -19.72
C TRP A 175 -5.11 -6.34 -19.03
N PHE A 176 -5.99 -6.40 -18.03
CA PHE A 176 -6.22 -7.58 -17.20
C PHE A 176 -7.59 -8.19 -17.47
N ARG A 177 -7.69 -9.52 -17.44
CA ARG A 177 -8.97 -10.24 -17.43
C ARG A 177 -9.41 -10.47 -15.99
N THR A 178 -10.66 -10.14 -15.67
CA THR A 178 -11.28 -10.42 -14.37
C THR A 178 -12.03 -11.76 -14.34
N GLY A 179 -11.63 -12.72 -15.18
CA GLY A 179 -12.36 -13.95 -15.45
C GLY A 179 -11.43 -15.15 -15.54
N SER A 180 -11.02 -15.65 -14.38
CA SER A 180 -10.90 -17.08 -14.12
C SER A 180 -10.90 -17.25 -12.61
N ASP A 181 -11.35 -18.40 -12.15
CA ASP A 181 -11.42 -18.94 -10.79
C ASP A 181 -10.03 -19.02 -10.09
N LYS A 182 -9.04 -18.26 -10.57
CA LYS A 182 -7.69 -18.11 -10.07
C LYS A 182 -7.59 -16.83 -9.23
N SER A 183 -6.79 -16.90 -8.18
CA SER A 183 -6.53 -15.81 -7.23
C SER A 183 -5.80 -14.59 -7.81
N HIS A 184 -5.35 -14.64 -9.07
CA HIS A 184 -4.58 -13.58 -9.71
C HIS A 184 -5.15 -13.28 -11.11
N PRO A 185 -5.33 -12.00 -11.47
CA PRO A 185 -5.81 -11.62 -12.79
C PRO A 185 -4.77 -11.94 -13.88
N ASP A 186 -5.22 -12.52 -14.99
CA ASP A 186 -4.36 -12.83 -16.14
C ASP A 186 -4.16 -11.57 -17.01
N ILE A 187 -2.90 -11.26 -17.36
CA ILE A 187 -2.57 -10.16 -18.30
C ILE A 187 -2.96 -10.60 -19.72
N ILE A 188 -3.88 -9.86 -20.36
CA ILE A 188 -4.35 -10.13 -21.73
C ILE A 188 -3.46 -9.43 -22.76
N TYR A 189 -3.00 -8.22 -22.44
CA TYR A 189 -2.18 -7.41 -23.34
C TYR A 189 -1.36 -6.41 -22.54
N ALA A 190 -0.10 -6.22 -22.94
CA ALA A 190 0.77 -5.18 -22.43
C ALA A 190 1.18 -4.33 -23.62
N ASP A 191 0.74 -3.07 -23.64
CA ASP A 191 1.15 -2.16 -24.70
C ASP A 191 2.52 -1.57 -24.37
N GLY A 192 3.54 -2.13 -25.00
CA GLY A 192 4.93 -1.73 -24.83
C GLY A 192 5.26 -0.55 -25.72
N ASN A 193 5.31 0.64 -25.13
CA ASN A 193 6.07 1.80 -25.62
C ASN A 193 5.76 2.21 -27.08
N ARG A 194 4.47 2.26 -27.44
CA ARG A 194 4.02 2.82 -28.71
C ARG A 194 3.96 4.34 -28.64
N HIS A 195 4.94 4.99 -29.28
CA HIS A 195 5.07 6.46 -29.35
C HIS A 195 3.98 7.14 -30.19
N ASP A 196 3.26 6.39 -31.02
CA ASP A 196 2.31 6.89 -32.02
C ASP A 196 0.97 7.38 -31.45
N GLY A 197 0.62 7.00 -30.21
CA GLY A 197 -0.62 7.41 -29.54
C GLY A 197 -0.46 8.52 -28.48
N CYS A 198 0.74 9.06 -28.31
CA CYS A 198 1.05 9.99 -27.22
C CYS A 198 1.28 11.42 -27.71
N GLU A 199 0.40 12.34 -27.34
CA GLU A 199 0.50 13.76 -27.62
C GLU A 199 0.99 14.55 -26.40
N LYS A 200 1.91 15.49 -26.63
CA LYS A 200 2.37 16.43 -25.61
C LYS A 200 1.41 17.63 -25.59
N ARG A 201 0.61 17.76 -24.53
CA ARG A 201 -0.35 18.87 -24.35
C ARG A 201 0.33 20.14 -23.82
N SER A 202 1.38 19.98 -23.01
CA SER A 202 2.22 21.08 -22.51
C SER A 202 3.61 20.57 -22.11
N ASP A 203 4.50 21.44 -21.64
CA ASP A 203 5.80 21.03 -21.11
C ASP A 203 5.75 20.10 -19.90
N THR A 204 4.61 20.06 -19.20
CA THR A 204 4.36 19.22 -18.01
C THR A 204 3.28 18.16 -18.24
N GLN A 205 2.46 18.28 -19.29
CA GLN A 205 1.31 17.42 -19.53
C GLN A 205 1.47 16.58 -20.81
N LYS A 206 1.27 15.27 -20.68
CA LYS A 206 1.25 14.30 -21.77
C LYS A 206 -0.06 13.51 -21.75
N SER A 207 -0.62 13.27 -22.91
CA SER A 207 -1.87 12.53 -23.12
C SER A 207 -1.59 11.38 -24.06
N CYS A 208 -1.77 10.15 -23.60
CA CYS A 208 -1.56 8.95 -24.39
C CYS A 208 -2.87 8.19 -24.56
N VAL A 209 -3.17 7.77 -25.77
CA VAL A 209 -4.34 6.93 -26.07
C VAL A 209 -3.86 5.58 -26.56
N TYR A 210 -4.28 4.53 -25.86
CA TYR A 210 -3.97 3.14 -26.18
C TYR A 210 -5.26 2.43 -26.59
N HIS A 211 -5.18 1.72 -27.71
CA HIS A 211 -6.30 0.96 -28.26
C HIS A 211 -6.02 -0.53 -28.13
N PHE A 212 -6.98 -1.27 -27.58
CA PHE A 212 -6.92 -2.72 -27.49
C PHE A 212 -8.18 -3.31 -28.13
N SER A 213 -8.02 -4.01 -29.25
CA SER A 213 -9.11 -4.70 -29.94
C SER A 213 -9.03 -6.19 -29.66
N LYS A 214 -10.14 -6.79 -29.22
CA LYS A 214 -10.23 -8.24 -29.02
C LYS A 214 -11.61 -8.74 -29.39
N THR A 215 -11.66 -9.84 -30.13
CA THR A 215 -12.88 -10.63 -30.29
C THR A 215 -13.19 -11.35 -28.99
N PHE A 216 -14.25 -10.93 -28.29
CA PHE A 216 -14.75 -11.65 -27.12
C PHE A 216 -15.50 -12.90 -27.55
N SER A 217 -15.19 -14.01 -26.89
CA SER A 217 -15.89 -15.29 -27.05
C SER A 217 -16.78 -15.54 -25.83
N SER A 218 -17.67 -16.54 -25.89
CA SER A 218 -18.47 -16.94 -24.73
C SER A 218 -17.62 -17.37 -23.52
N SER A 219 -16.36 -17.74 -23.72
CA SER A 219 -15.40 -18.04 -22.65
C SER A 219 -14.79 -16.81 -21.96
N ASP A 220 -15.05 -15.61 -22.49
CA ASP A 220 -14.65 -14.33 -21.89
C ASP A 220 -15.74 -13.72 -20.98
N ALA A 221 -16.96 -14.27 -20.99
CA ALA A 221 -18.02 -13.87 -20.07
C ALA A 221 -17.73 -14.46 -18.68
N GLY A 222 -17.59 -13.58 -17.69
CA GLY A 222 -17.48 -13.94 -16.27
C GLY A 222 -18.82 -14.29 -15.63
#